data_AF-A0A061R0H5-F1
#
_entry.id   AF-A0A061R0H5-F1
#
_cell.length_a   1.000
_cell.length_b   1.000
_cell.length_c   1.000
_cell.angle_alpha   90.00
_cell.angle_beta   90.00
_cell.angle_gamma   90.00
#
_symmetry.space_group_name_H-M   'P 1'
#
loop_
_entity.id
_entity.type
_entity.pdbx_description
1 polymer ?
#
loop_
_entity_poly.entity_id
_entity_poly.type
_entity_poly.pdbx_seq_one_letter_code
_entity_poly.pdbx_strand_id
1 'polypeptide(L)'
;MSSLARNLSGLQGLSRRVVSAAAPIRGGSGGPVPCGRVATEPLPEQDEWIWDDGTYNPEPCLDVNTTVSQASALWMLGTGMGLFYGVCKLAQHVDKPSWNPAAPRQFPYDNLSEELGGDNGLETCSKNH
;
A
#
# COMPACT_ATOMS: atom_id res chain seq x y z
N MET A 1 61.19 -19.58 3.17
CA MET A 1 60.27 -18.72 3.97
C MET A 1 59.12 -18.24 3.07
N SER A 2 58.08 -19.03 2.80
CA SER A 2 57.14 -18.68 1.71
C SER A 2 55.69 -19.15 1.83
N SER A 3 55.20 -19.50 3.03
CA SER A 3 53.78 -19.86 3.21
C SER A 3 52.98 -18.78 3.94
N LEU A 4 53.58 -18.13 4.94
CA LEU A 4 52.92 -17.10 5.76
C LEU A 4 52.58 -15.80 4.99
N ALA A 5 53.39 -15.42 4.01
CA ALA A 5 53.18 -14.20 3.22
C ALA A 5 52.00 -14.29 2.23
N ARG A 6 51.55 -15.49 1.85
CA ARG A 6 50.42 -15.67 0.93
C ARG A 6 49.05 -15.47 1.59
N ASN A 7 48.95 -15.66 2.90
CA ASN A 7 47.70 -15.45 3.63
C ASN A 7 47.46 -13.98 4.00
N LEU A 8 48.53 -13.18 4.15
CA LEU A 8 48.40 -11.77 4.53
C LEU A 8 47.90 -10.90 3.37
N SER A 9 48.25 -11.24 2.13
CA SER A 9 47.75 -10.56 0.92
C SER A 9 46.29 -10.89 0.59
N GLY A 10 45.80 -12.08 0.96
CA GLY A 10 44.38 -12.44 0.86
C GLY A 10 43.49 -11.67 1.85
N LEU A 11 44.02 -11.37 3.04
CA LEU A 11 43.29 -10.66 4.10
C LEU A 11 43.05 -9.17 3.78
N GLN A 12 43.96 -8.54 3.05
CA GLN A 12 43.81 -7.13 2.63
C GLN A 12 42.71 -6.95 1.56
N GLY A 13 42.44 -7.99 0.76
CA GLY A 13 41.35 -7.98 -0.23
C GLY A 13 39.96 -8.13 0.38
N LEU A 14 39.85 -8.84 1.52
CA LEU A 14 38.59 -9.00 2.25
C LEU A 14 38.20 -7.72 3.01
N SER A 15 39.18 -6.95 3.48
CA SER A 15 38.94 -5.72 4.25
C SER A 15 38.28 -4.60 3.44
N ARG A 16 38.50 -4.55 2.11
CA ARG A 16 37.89 -3.54 1.23
C ARG A 16 36.44 -3.85 0.84
N ARG A 17 35.98 -5.09 0.98
CA ARG A 17 34.57 -5.46 0.69
C ARG A 17 33.63 -5.16 1.86
N VAL A 18 34.14 -5.07 3.08
CA VAL A 18 33.30 -4.88 4.29
C VAL A 18 32.89 -3.41 4.49
N VAL A 19 33.67 -2.44 4.01
CA VAL A 19 33.35 -1.01 4.19
C VAL A 19 32.17 -0.56 3.31
N SER A 20 31.92 -1.23 2.18
CA SER A 20 30.75 -0.92 1.33
C SER A 20 29.42 -1.44 1.89
N ALA A 21 29.43 -2.34 2.89
CA ALA A 21 28.23 -2.87 3.51
C ALA A 21 27.65 -1.95 4.60
N ALA A 22 28.36 -0.87 4.95
CA ALA A 22 27.95 0.11 5.95
C ALA A 22 27.25 1.34 5.33
N ALA A 23 26.57 1.18 4.19
CA ALA A 23 25.61 2.19 3.74
C ALA A 23 24.50 2.27 4.81
N PRO A 24 24.14 3.48 5.29
CA PRO A 24 23.13 3.62 6.33
C PRO A 24 21.80 3.06 5.81
N ILE A 25 21.36 1.94 6.40
CA ILE A 25 19.99 1.47 6.29
C ILE A 25 19.14 2.53 7.00
N ARG A 26 18.65 3.50 6.23
CA ARG A 26 17.67 4.47 6.72
C ARG A 26 16.40 3.68 7.03
N GLY A 27 15.77 3.94 8.18
CA GLY A 27 14.54 3.26 8.63
C GLY A 27 13.27 3.58 7.82
N GLY A 28 13.42 3.98 6.56
CA GLY A 28 12.36 4.02 5.56
C GLY A 28 12.63 2.94 4.52
N SER A 29 11.61 2.46 3.82
CA SER A 29 11.65 1.33 2.88
C SER A 29 12.47 1.57 1.60
N GLY A 30 13.60 2.27 1.65
CA GLY A 30 14.51 2.53 0.55
C GLY A 30 15.88 1.90 0.79
N GLY A 31 16.36 1.11 -0.18
CA GLY A 31 17.74 0.63 -0.19
C GLY A 31 18.75 1.75 -0.49
N PRO A 32 20.05 1.44 -0.58
CA PRO A 32 21.08 2.46 -0.83
C PRO A 32 20.83 3.21 -2.14
N VAL A 33 20.61 4.52 -2.02
CA VAL A 33 20.32 5.42 -3.14
C VAL A 33 21.64 6.07 -3.60
N PRO A 34 21.98 6.06 -4.90
CA PRO A 34 23.11 6.83 -5.41
C PRO A 34 22.85 8.33 -5.21
N CYS A 35 23.89 9.11 -4.90
CA CYS A 35 23.73 10.56 -4.76
C CYS A 35 23.09 11.16 -6.03
N GLY A 36 22.03 11.96 -5.85
CA GLY A 36 21.31 12.62 -6.95
C GLY A 36 22.26 13.47 -7.80
N ARG A 37 21.91 13.68 -9.08
CA ARG A 37 22.69 14.55 -9.96
C ARG A 37 22.70 15.97 -9.38
N VAL A 38 23.85 16.62 -9.44
CA VAL A 38 23.96 18.04 -9.09
C VAL A 38 23.17 18.84 -10.13
N ALA A 39 22.34 19.78 -9.67
CA ALA A 39 21.61 20.70 -10.53
C ALA A 39 22.60 21.41 -11.47
N THR A 40 22.43 21.20 -12.77
CA THR A 40 23.35 21.72 -13.80
C THR A 40 22.84 23.02 -14.41
N GLU A 41 21.54 23.29 -14.29
CA GLU A 41 20.84 24.43 -14.85
C GLU A 41 20.13 25.22 -13.74
N PRO A 42 20.03 26.57 -13.83
CA PRO A 42 19.17 27.34 -12.95
C PRO A 42 17.71 26.92 -13.08
N LEU A 43 16.96 27.04 -11.98
CA LEU A 43 15.55 26.70 -11.94
C LEU A 43 14.76 27.61 -12.91
N PRO A 44 13.91 27.07 -13.79
CA PRO A 44 13.11 27.88 -14.71
C PRO A 44 12.09 28.73 -13.94
N GLU A 45 11.87 29.98 -14.35
CA GLU A 45 10.94 30.91 -13.66
C GLU A 45 9.48 30.40 -13.62
N GLN A 46 9.14 29.44 -14.49
CA GLN A 46 7.80 28.86 -14.62
C GLN A 46 7.63 27.58 -13.78
N ASP A 47 8.63 27.17 -12.98
CA ASP A 47 8.60 25.93 -12.20
C ASP A 47 7.47 25.93 -11.15
N GLU A 48 7.03 27.11 -10.70
CA GLU A 48 5.89 27.26 -9.80
C GLU A 48 4.53 26.95 -10.46
N TRP A 49 4.47 26.96 -11.79
CA TRP A 49 3.23 26.83 -12.57
C TRP A 49 3.05 25.43 -13.18
N ILE A 50 4.12 24.65 -13.25
CA ILE A 50 4.13 23.32 -13.86
C ILE A 50 4.34 22.32 -12.73
N TRP A 51 3.34 21.49 -12.48
CA TRP A 51 3.50 20.40 -11.52
C TRP A 51 4.25 19.25 -12.20
N ASP A 52 5.49 19.01 -11.78
CA ASP A 52 6.28 17.85 -12.21
C ASP A 52 5.80 16.59 -11.47
N ASP A 53 5.58 15.52 -12.20
CA ASP A 53 5.26 14.20 -11.66
C ASP A 53 6.53 13.39 -11.31
N GLY A 54 7.71 14.02 -11.44
CA GLY A 54 9.03 13.43 -11.22
C GLY A 54 9.66 12.87 -12.50
N THR A 55 8.99 12.98 -13.65
CA THR A 55 9.52 12.49 -14.93
C THR A 55 10.67 13.35 -15.45
N TYR A 56 10.60 14.68 -15.26
CA TYR A 56 11.65 15.60 -15.74
C TYR A 56 12.83 15.65 -14.76
N ASN A 57 12.55 15.64 -13.46
CA ASN A 57 13.54 15.61 -12.39
C ASN A 57 13.46 14.30 -11.59
N PRO A 58 14.15 13.22 -12.02
CA PRO A 58 14.09 11.95 -11.31
C PRO A 58 14.69 12.08 -9.92
N GLU A 59 13.96 11.62 -8.91
CA GLU A 59 14.34 11.59 -7.51
C GLU A 59 14.71 10.15 -7.15
N PRO A 60 16.01 9.78 -7.15
CA PRO A 60 16.42 8.39 -6.98
C PRO A 60 16.00 7.78 -5.63
N CYS A 61 15.65 8.61 -4.64
CA CYS A 61 15.13 8.13 -3.37
C CYS A 61 13.69 7.60 -3.43
N LEU A 62 12.89 8.05 -4.40
CA LEU A 62 11.50 7.65 -4.59
C LEU A 62 11.34 6.71 -5.80
N ASP A 63 12.13 6.91 -6.85
CA ASP A 63 11.96 6.20 -8.13
C ASP A 63 12.50 4.77 -8.11
N VAL A 64 13.53 4.48 -7.30
CA VAL A 64 14.13 3.13 -7.22
C VAL A 64 13.75 2.41 -5.93
N ASN A 65 12.68 1.64 -5.98
CA ASN A 65 12.25 0.77 -4.88
C ASN A 65 12.96 -0.61 -4.92
N THR A 66 14.17 -0.68 -4.38
CA THR A 66 14.93 -1.96 -4.33
C THR A 66 14.35 -3.01 -3.36
N THR A 67 13.35 -2.63 -2.55
CA THR A 67 12.83 -3.46 -1.45
C THR A 67 11.84 -4.54 -1.93
N VAL A 68 10.96 -4.23 -2.88
CA VAL A 68 9.87 -5.12 -3.32
C VAL A 68 9.66 -4.94 -4.83
N SER A 69 9.72 -6.01 -5.61
CA SER A 69 9.41 -5.93 -7.04
C SER A 69 7.91 -5.66 -7.24
N GLN A 70 7.54 -4.93 -8.29
CA GLN A 70 6.14 -4.61 -8.59
C GLN A 70 5.23 -5.85 -8.61
N ALA A 71 5.72 -6.96 -9.16
CA ALA A 71 5.00 -8.23 -9.15
C ALA A 71 4.83 -8.81 -7.74
N SER A 72 5.88 -8.78 -6.91
CA SER A 72 5.79 -9.26 -5.52
C SER A 72 4.87 -8.38 -4.65
N ALA A 73 4.87 -7.06 -4.88
CA ALA A 73 3.96 -6.15 -4.21
C ALA A 73 2.49 -6.45 -4.56
N LEU A 74 2.20 -6.72 -5.84
CA LEU A 74 0.86 -7.11 -6.27
C LEU A 74 0.41 -8.42 -5.62
N TRP A 75 1.30 -9.42 -5.54
CA TRP A 75 0.99 -10.67 -4.86
C TRP A 75 0.74 -10.46 -3.37
N MET A 76 1.55 -9.66 -2.68
CA MET A 76 1.34 -9.36 -1.26
C MET A 76 0.01 -8.64 -1.01
N LEU A 77 -0.35 -7.67 -1.86
CA LEU A 77 -1.63 -6.98 -1.79
C LEU A 77 -2.80 -7.95 -2.06
N GLY A 78 -2.69 -8.72 -3.15
CA GLY A 78 -3.73 -9.68 -3.54
C GLY A 78 -3.94 -10.78 -2.50
N THR A 79 -2.86 -11.31 -1.93
CA THR A 79 -2.92 -12.30 -0.84
C THR A 79 -3.48 -11.69 0.43
N GLY A 80 -3.07 -10.48 0.81
CA GLY A 80 -3.60 -9.78 1.98
C GLY A 80 -5.10 -9.55 1.86
N MET A 81 -5.55 -8.93 0.77
CA MET A 81 -6.98 -8.67 0.52
C MET A 81 -7.79 -9.96 0.40
N GLY A 82 -7.25 -10.97 -0.30
CA GLY A 82 -7.89 -12.28 -0.46
C GLY A 82 -8.07 -13.02 0.87
N LEU A 83 -7.08 -12.95 1.76
CA LEU A 83 -7.17 -13.54 3.10
C LEU A 83 -8.24 -12.84 3.95
N PHE A 84 -8.26 -11.50 3.97
CA PHE A 84 -9.30 -10.76 4.71
C PHE A 84 -10.70 -11.07 4.19
N TYR A 85 -10.88 -11.09 2.87
CA TYR A 85 -12.16 -11.48 2.26
C TYR A 85 -12.56 -12.91 2.66
N GLY A 86 -11.62 -13.86 2.58
CA GLY A 86 -11.84 -15.25 2.97
C GLY A 86 -12.27 -15.39 4.43
N VAL A 87 -11.61 -14.68 5.35
CA VAL A 87 -11.98 -14.67 6.78
C VAL A 87 -13.38 -14.11 6.99
N CYS A 88 -13.74 -13.01 6.34
CA CYS A 88 -15.09 -12.44 6.42
C CYS A 88 -16.16 -13.41 5.91
N LYS A 89 -15.93 -14.08 4.77
CA LYS A 89 -16.86 -15.07 4.24
C LYS A 89 -16.97 -16.30 5.14
N LEU A 90 -15.86 -16.78 5.68
CA LEU A 90 -15.88 -17.87 6.64
C LEU A 90 -16.66 -17.50 7.90
N ALA A 91 -16.47 -16.28 8.41
CA ALA A 91 -17.22 -15.77 9.55
C ALA A 91 -18.74 -15.76 9.27
N GLN A 92 -19.18 -15.31 8.09
CA GLN A 92 -20.59 -15.37 7.68
C GLN A 92 -21.13 -16.80 7.58
N HIS A 93 -20.30 -17.78 7.24
CA HIS A 93 -20.71 -19.19 7.17
C HIS A 93 -20.75 -19.87 8.54
N VAL A 94 -19.88 -19.45 9.47
CA VAL A 94 -19.84 -19.96 10.85
C VAL A 94 -20.94 -19.31 11.69
N ASP A 95 -21.22 -18.02 11.46
CA ASP A 95 -22.29 -17.28 12.13
C ASP A 95 -23.64 -17.57 11.46
N LYS A 96 -24.23 -18.70 11.83
CA LYS A 96 -25.57 -19.06 11.38
C LYS A 96 -26.58 -18.12 12.05
N PRO A 97 -27.57 -17.57 11.31
CA PRO A 97 -28.61 -16.71 11.87
C PRO A 97 -29.38 -17.34 13.05
N SER A 98 -29.38 -18.66 13.15
CA SER A 98 -30.00 -19.42 14.25
C SER A 98 -29.30 -19.27 15.60
N TRP A 99 -28.08 -18.73 15.65
CA TRP A 99 -27.34 -18.49 16.91
C TRP A 99 -27.67 -17.16 17.57
N ASN A 100 -28.41 -16.28 16.89
CA ASN A 100 -28.97 -15.10 17.54
C ASN A 100 -30.27 -15.51 18.27
N PRO A 101 -30.30 -15.51 19.62
CA PRO A 101 -31.50 -15.88 20.37
C PRO A 101 -32.57 -14.79 20.34
N ALA A 102 -32.24 -13.59 19.86
CA ALA A 102 -33.16 -12.47 19.76
C ALA A 102 -33.81 -12.44 18.37
N ALA A 103 -35.14 -12.47 18.35
CA ALA A 103 -35.90 -12.17 17.15
C ALA A 103 -35.63 -10.72 16.69
N PRO A 104 -35.67 -10.44 15.38
CA PRO A 104 -35.61 -9.06 14.90
C PRO A 104 -36.77 -8.26 15.51
N ARG A 105 -36.49 -7.02 15.91
CA ARG A 105 -37.52 -6.13 16.45
C ARG A 105 -38.54 -5.85 15.36
N GLN A 106 -39.80 -6.18 15.64
CA GLN A 106 -40.93 -5.77 14.84
C GLN A 106 -41.50 -4.50 15.46
N PHE A 107 -41.78 -3.51 14.62
CA PHE A 107 -42.43 -2.29 15.08
C PHE A 107 -43.91 -2.25 14.64
N PRO A 108 -44.80 -1.62 15.42
CA PRO A 108 -46.20 -1.45 15.02
C PRO A 108 -46.31 -0.58 13.74
N TYR A 109 -47.47 -0.62 13.07
CA TYR A 109 -47.71 0.16 11.84
C TYR A 109 -46.76 -0.21 10.69
N ASP A 110 -46.75 -1.49 10.28
CA ASP A 110 -45.96 -1.99 9.15
C ASP A 110 -44.48 -1.57 9.19
N ASN A 111 -43.81 -1.84 10.31
CA ASN A 111 -42.41 -1.45 10.58
C ASN A 111 -42.12 0.05 10.40
N LEU A 112 -43.10 0.92 10.69
CA LEU A 112 -42.98 2.37 10.53
C LEU A 112 -42.63 2.76 9.09
N SER A 113 -43.05 1.98 8.08
CA SER A 113 -42.73 2.26 6.67
C SER A 113 -43.11 3.69 6.28
N GLU A 114 -44.31 4.14 6.66
CA GLU A 114 -44.80 5.51 6.42
C GLU A 114 -43.95 6.59 7.14
N GLU A 115 -43.57 6.34 8.39
CA GLU A 115 -42.77 7.28 9.20
C GLU A 115 -41.29 7.33 8.75
N LEU A 116 -40.79 6.26 8.13
CA LEU A 116 -39.45 6.17 7.57
C LEU A 116 -39.35 6.76 6.15
N GLY A 117 -40.44 7.38 5.67
CA GLY A 117 -40.53 7.97 4.34
C GLY A 117 -40.91 6.99 3.23
N GLY A 118 -41.43 5.82 3.60
CA GLY A 118 -42.01 4.84 2.70
C GLY A 118 -43.26 5.41 2.04
N ASP A 119 -43.21 5.46 0.73
CA ASP A 119 -44.17 6.07 -0.18
C ASP A 119 -45.41 5.18 -0.37
N ASN A 120 -46.10 4.88 0.73
CA ASN A 120 -47.40 4.19 0.73
C ASN A 120 -48.54 5.03 0.10
N GLY A 121 -48.22 6.23 -0.44
CA GLY A 121 -49.19 7.19 -1.00
C GLY A 121 -48.76 7.92 -2.27
N LEU A 122 -47.59 7.65 -2.87
CA LEU A 122 -47.22 8.30 -4.15
C LEU A 122 -47.80 7.60 -5.39
N GLU A 123 -48.20 6.32 -5.29
CA GLU A 123 -48.87 5.62 -6.41
C GLU A 123 -50.30 6.09 -6.68
N THR A 124 -50.97 6.75 -5.73
CA THR A 124 -52.35 7.25 -5.93
C THR A 124 -52.41 8.68 -6.49
N CYS A 125 -51.32 9.46 -6.38
CA CYS A 125 -51.25 10.83 -6.91
C CYS A 125 -50.81 10.90 -8.38
N SER A 126 -50.23 9.83 -8.96
CA SER A 126 -49.81 9.79 -10.37
C SER A 126 -50.82 9.15 -11.33
N LYS A 127 -51.98 8.68 -10.86
CA LYS A 127 -53.00 8.00 -11.70
C LYS A 127 -54.22 8.86 -12.06
N ASN A 128 -54.22 10.16 -11.75
CA ASN A 128 -55.33 11.07 -12.05
C ASN A 128 -54.91 12.30 -12.88
N HIS A 129 -54.07 12.12 -13.89
CA HIS A 129 -53.92 13.05 -15.01
C HIS A 129 -53.66 12.31 -16.32
#